data_AF-A0A9P4UH97-F1
#
_entry.id   AF-A0A9P4UH97-F1
#
_cell.length_a   1.000
_cell.length_b   1.000
_cell.length_c   1.000
_cell.angle_alpha   90.00
_cell.angle_beta   90.00
_cell.angle_gamma   90.00
#
_symmetry.space_group_name_H-M   'P 1'
#
loop_
_entity.id
_entity.type
_entity.pdbx_description
1 polymer ?
#
loop_
_entity_poly.entity_id
_entity_poly.type
_entity_poly.pdbx_seq_one_letter_code
_entity_poly.pdbx_strand_id
1 'polypeptide(L)'
;MVQLTELAANQTKLDNLVSKGKLNATEVQVIKDKAANATTTLKTLQANSTLVDECNVIAANRQVKAQCSAMKKLVRNAALASNATAMDAFVAKKKLNDTQVTKFKERISEAQTKLQELQSNTTLTDLCAQQKSQKGQDNSGSSTTGAATESSSSTPQQATGAASSLTLQTVFVPALAVVFALLL
;
A
#
# COMPACT_ATOMS: atom_id res chain seq x y z
N MET A 1 -4.80 -11.20 -13.72
CA MET A 1 -4.51 -12.33 -14.62
C MET A 1 -4.98 -13.66 -14.06
N VAL A 2 -4.72 -13.99 -12.77
CA VAL A 2 -5.18 -15.25 -12.14
C VAL A 2 -6.67 -15.53 -12.35
N GLN A 3 -7.54 -14.52 -12.18
CA GLN A 3 -8.99 -14.70 -12.36
C GLN A 3 -9.40 -15.04 -13.79
N LEU A 4 -8.67 -14.58 -14.82
CA LEU A 4 -8.98 -14.91 -16.21
C LEU A 4 -8.58 -16.36 -16.51
N THR A 5 -7.41 -16.78 -16.05
CA THR A 5 -6.93 -18.16 -16.22
C THR A 5 -7.79 -19.14 -15.43
N GLU A 6 -8.20 -18.78 -14.21
CA GLU A 6 -9.12 -19.58 -13.38
C GLU A 6 -10.51 -19.67 -14.02
N LEU A 7 -11.03 -18.59 -14.59
CA LEU A 7 -12.29 -18.59 -15.33
C LEU A 7 -12.20 -19.46 -16.59
N ALA A 8 -11.11 -19.33 -17.37
CA ALA A 8 -10.89 -20.11 -18.57
C ALA A 8 -10.75 -21.62 -18.31
N ALA A 9 -10.21 -21.99 -17.14
CA ALA A 9 -10.10 -23.38 -16.70
C ALA A 9 -11.39 -23.94 -16.08
N ASN A 10 -12.36 -23.08 -15.72
CA ASN A 10 -13.61 -23.50 -15.09
C ASN A 10 -14.74 -23.64 -16.13
N GLN A 11 -14.79 -24.82 -16.76
CA GLN A 11 -15.76 -25.13 -17.80
C GLN A 11 -17.21 -24.96 -17.31
N THR A 12 -17.54 -25.37 -16.09
CA THR A 12 -18.88 -25.21 -15.51
C THR A 12 -19.31 -23.75 -15.39
N LYS A 13 -18.41 -22.84 -14.98
CA LYS A 13 -18.71 -21.40 -14.92
C LYS A 13 -18.90 -20.82 -16.32
N LEU A 14 -18.10 -21.24 -17.30
CA LEU A 14 -18.26 -20.82 -18.70
C LEU A 14 -19.60 -21.30 -19.27
N ASP A 15 -19.96 -22.56 -19.06
CA ASP A 15 -21.24 -23.13 -19.51
C ASP A 15 -22.43 -22.45 -18.82
N ASN A 16 -22.30 -22.09 -17.54
CA ASN A 16 -23.31 -21.30 -16.83
C ASN A 16 -23.49 -19.89 -17.42
N LEU A 17 -22.40 -19.26 -17.88
CA LEU A 17 -22.47 -17.96 -18.54
C LEU A 17 -23.07 -18.08 -19.95
N VAL A 18 -22.77 -19.17 -20.67
CA VAL A 18 -23.36 -19.44 -22.00
C VAL A 18 -24.86 -19.70 -21.90
N SER A 19 -25.27 -20.58 -20.99
CA SER A 19 -26.70 -20.88 -20.73
C SER A 19 -27.50 -19.66 -20.25
N LYS A 20 -26.85 -18.69 -19.61
CA LYS A 20 -27.46 -17.40 -19.23
C LYS A 20 -27.43 -16.36 -20.34
N GLY A 21 -26.95 -16.70 -21.53
CA GLY A 21 -26.80 -15.78 -22.66
C GLY A 21 -25.80 -14.65 -22.42
N LYS A 22 -24.91 -14.80 -21.43
CA LYS A 22 -23.87 -13.80 -21.10
C LYS A 22 -22.60 -13.97 -21.92
N LEU A 23 -22.41 -15.15 -22.51
CA LEU A 23 -21.32 -15.48 -23.41
C LEU A 23 -21.85 -16.38 -24.53
N ASN A 24 -21.21 -16.36 -25.68
CA ASN A 24 -21.38 -17.34 -26.74
C ASN A 24 -20.13 -18.24 -26.88
N ALA A 25 -20.22 -19.28 -27.71
CA ALA A 25 -19.12 -20.23 -27.91
C ALA A 25 -17.83 -19.55 -28.42
N THR A 26 -17.95 -18.55 -29.28
CA THR A 26 -16.83 -17.77 -29.79
C THR A 26 -16.17 -16.95 -28.69
N GLU A 27 -16.95 -16.30 -27.83
CA GLU A 27 -16.44 -15.52 -26.69
C GLU A 27 -15.77 -16.42 -25.64
N VAL A 28 -16.30 -17.61 -25.41
CA VAL A 28 -15.65 -18.63 -24.57
C VAL A 28 -14.28 -19.00 -25.14
N GLN A 29 -14.19 -19.22 -26.46
CA GLN A 29 -12.91 -19.51 -27.10
C GLN A 29 -11.94 -18.34 -26.98
N VAL A 30 -12.40 -17.11 -27.20
CA VAL A 30 -11.58 -15.89 -27.01
C VAL A 30 -11.07 -15.77 -25.56
N ILE A 31 -11.88 -16.13 -24.56
CA ILE A 31 -11.44 -16.16 -23.15
C ILE A 31 -10.34 -17.20 -22.94
N LYS A 32 -10.50 -18.41 -23.50
CA LYS A 32 -9.48 -19.48 -23.42
C LYS A 32 -8.18 -19.05 -24.10
N ASP A 33 -8.25 -18.45 -25.28
CA ASP A 33 -7.07 -17.99 -26.03
C ASP A 33 -6.35 -16.85 -25.30
N LYS A 34 -7.10 -15.86 -24.80
CA LYS A 34 -6.53 -14.77 -23.98
C LYS A 34 -5.90 -15.29 -22.69
N ALA A 35 -6.50 -16.29 -22.05
CA ALA A 35 -5.92 -16.93 -20.87
C ALA A 35 -4.63 -17.69 -21.19
N ALA A 36 -4.57 -18.41 -22.32
CA ALA A 36 -3.37 -19.10 -22.78
C ALA A 36 -2.23 -18.12 -23.13
N ASN A 37 -2.54 -17.05 -23.85
CA ASN A 37 -1.59 -15.99 -24.18
C ASN A 37 -1.09 -15.27 -22.93
N ALA A 38 -2.00 -14.90 -22.01
CA ALA A 38 -1.63 -14.29 -20.73
C ALA A 38 -0.75 -15.22 -19.90
N THR A 39 -1.04 -16.53 -19.87
CA THR A 39 -0.21 -17.52 -19.16
C THR A 39 1.20 -17.62 -19.76
N THR A 40 1.31 -17.59 -21.08
CA THR A 40 2.60 -17.60 -21.78
C THR A 40 3.40 -16.34 -21.45
N THR A 41 2.77 -15.17 -21.58
CA THR A 41 3.37 -13.88 -21.24
C THR A 41 3.82 -13.85 -19.77
N LEU A 42 2.98 -14.36 -18.85
CA LEU A 42 3.29 -14.42 -17.43
C LEU A 42 4.51 -15.31 -17.18
N LYS A 43 4.61 -16.48 -17.81
CA LYS A 43 5.81 -17.35 -17.72
C LYS A 43 7.07 -16.62 -18.20
N THR A 44 6.99 -15.88 -19.30
CA THR A 44 8.12 -15.08 -19.80
C THR A 44 8.52 -13.99 -18.81
N LEU A 45 7.56 -13.27 -18.23
CA LEU A 45 7.84 -12.24 -17.23
C LEU A 45 8.39 -12.84 -15.92
N GLN A 46 7.92 -14.03 -15.54
CA GLN A 46 8.39 -14.76 -14.35
C GLN A 46 9.81 -15.31 -14.51
N ALA A 47 10.26 -15.56 -15.74
CA ALA A 47 11.63 -15.97 -15.99
C ALA A 47 12.66 -14.84 -15.70
N ASN A 48 12.20 -13.58 -15.63
CA ASN A 48 13.02 -12.47 -15.20
C ASN A 48 12.94 -12.34 -13.66
N SER A 49 13.95 -12.86 -12.96
CA SER A 49 13.99 -12.88 -11.49
C SER A 49 13.91 -11.48 -10.89
N THR A 50 14.63 -10.50 -11.45
CA THR A 50 14.62 -9.10 -10.98
C THR A 50 13.21 -8.51 -11.03
N LEU A 51 12.48 -8.74 -12.13
CA LEU A 51 11.10 -8.27 -12.27
C LEU A 51 10.16 -8.92 -11.24
N VAL A 52 10.34 -10.22 -10.97
CA VAL A 52 9.55 -10.95 -9.97
C VAL A 52 9.83 -10.40 -8.56
N ASP A 53 11.09 -10.16 -8.24
CA ASP A 53 11.49 -9.61 -6.94
C ASP A 53 10.90 -8.21 -6.71
N GLU A 54 10.99 -7.32 -7.71
CA GLU A 54 10.33 -6.01 -7.65
C GLU A 54 8.81 -6.13 -7.50
N CYS A 55 8.18 -7.04 -8.24
CA CYS A 55 6.74 -7.29 -8.09
C CYS A 55 6.37 -7.77 -6.68
N ASN A 56 7.21 -8.61 -6.06
CA ASN A 56 7.02 -9.10 -4.70
C ASN A 56 7.12 -7.97 -3.67
N VAL A 57 8.09 -7.06 -3.82
CA VAL A 57 8.23 -5.87 -2.97
C VAL A 57 7.02 -4.96 -3.10
N ILE A 58 6.55 -4.71 -4.33
CA ILE A 58 5.35 -3.89 -4.57
C ILE A 58 4.11 -4.57 -3.97
N ALA A 59 3.96 -5.90 -4.13
CA ALA A 59 2.85 -6.65 -3.56
C ALA A 59 2.83 -6.58 -2.03
N ALA A 60 4.00 -6.75 -1.39
CA ALA A 60 4.15 -6.59 0.05
C ALA A 60 3.79 -5.17 0.50
N ASN A 61 4.24 -4.13 -0.22
CA ASN A 61 3.88 -2.74 0.09
C ASN A 61 2.37 -2.48 -0.04
N ARG A 62 1.73 -3.02 -1.08
CA ARG A 62 0.27 -2.95 -1.25
C ARG A 62 -0.48 -3.66 -0.12
N GLN A 63 0.02 -4.82 0.31
CA GLN A 63 -0.57 -5.57 1.43
C GLN A 63 -0.51 -4.78 2.73
N VAL A 64 0.66 -4.20 3.04
CA VAL A 64 0.81 -3.31 4.21
C VAL A 64 -0.16 -2.13 4.12
N LYS A 65 -0.22 -1.43 2.98
CA LYS A 65 -1.17 -0.31 2.78
C LYS A 65 -2.62 -0.74 3.00
N ALA A 66 -3.01 -1.92 2.52
CA ALA A 66 -4.34 -2.48 2.72
C ALA A 66 -4.62 -2.78 4.21
N GLN A 67 -3.66 -3.37 4.91
CA GLN A 67 -3.73 -3.64 6.34
C GLN A 67 -3.85 -2.34 7.17
N CYS A 68 -3.07 -1.31 6.83
CA CYS A 68 -3.18 0.00 7.47
C CYS A 68 -4.54 0.67 7.26
N SER A 69 -5.08 0.57 6.04
CA SER A 69 -6.43 1.07 5.71
C SER A 69 -7.50 0.29 6.47
N ALA A 70 -7.37 -1.03 6.58
CA ALA A 70 -8.25 -1.87 7.37
C ALA A 70 -8.21 -1.46 8.84
N MET A 71 -7.01 -1.34 9.44
CA MET A 71 -6.85 -0.89 10.82
C MET A 71 -7.53 0.47 11.07
N LYS A 72 -7.36 1.44 10.17
CA LYS A 72 -8.02 2.75 10.25
C LYS A 72 -9.55 2.65 10.21
N LYS A 73 -10.11 1.77 9.38
CA LYS A 73 -11.57 1.53 9.31
C LYS A 73 -12.07 0.87 10.60
N LEU A 74 -11.34 -0.12 11.12
CA LEU A 74 -11.70 -0.80 12.35
C LEU A 74 -11.71 0.18 13.54
N VAL A 75 -10.70 1.06 13.65
CA VAL A 75 -10.64 2.11 14.69
C VAL A 75 -11.85 3.04 14.60
N ARG A 76 -12.24 3.46 13.39
CA ARG A 76 -13.44 4.30 13.20
C ARG A 76 -14.73 3.59 13.58
N ASN A 77 -14.86 2.31 13.25
CA ASN A 77 -16.03 1.51 13.59
C ASN A 77 -16.12 1.30 15.11
N ALA A 78 -15.00 1.03 15.79
CA ALA A 78 -14.95 0.95 17.24
C ALA A 78 -15.33 2.29 17.90
N ALA A 79 -14.82 3.42 17.37
CA ALA A 79 -15.18 4.75 17.85
C ALA A 79 -16.68 5.05 17.66
N LEU A 80 -17.25 4.69 16.50
CA LEU A 80 -18.69 4.82 16.24
C LEU A 80 -19.51 4.01 17.24
N ALA A 81 -19.09 2.79 17.54
CA ALA A 81 -19.80 1.90 18.46
C ALA A 81 -19.72 2.37 19.93
N SER A 82 -18.60 2.97 20.31
CA SER A 82 -18.41 3.54 21.65
C SER A 82 -19.21 4.83 21.88
N ASN A 83 -19.76 5.44 20.83
CA ASN A 83 -20.58 6.65 20.91
C ASN A 83 -22.05 6.31 20.61
N ALA A 84 -22.85 6.16 21.67
CA ALA A 84 -24.27 5.79 21.58
C ALA A 84 -25.05 6.72 20.64
N THR A 85 -24.86 8.04 20.74
CA THR A 85 -25.55 9.02 19.88
C THR A 85 -25.19 8.87 18.40
N ALA A 86 -23.90 8.63 18.09
CA ALA A 86 -23.45 8.42 16.72
C ALA A 86 -23.93 7.09 16.15
N MET A 87 -24.01 6.06 17.00
CA MET A 87 -24.57 4.75 16.66
C MET A 87 -26.07 4.86 16.36
N ASP A 88 -26.84 5.54 17.20
CA ASP A 88 -28.27 5.77 16.99
C ASP A 88 -28.54 6.58 15.72
N ALA A 89 -27.75 7.63 15.48
CA ALA A 89 -27.81 8.40 14.24
C ALA A 89 -27.46 7.54 13.01
N PHE A 90 -26.50 6.62 13.13
CA PHE A 90 -26.14 5.70 12.05
C PHE A 90 -27.24 4.68 11.77
N VAL A 91 -27.84 4.10 12.81
CA VAL A 91 -28.98 3.17 12.71
C VAL A 91 -30.17 3.86 12.05
N ALA A 92 -30.52 5.07 12.51
CA ALA A 92 -31.60 5.87 11.93
C ALA A 92 -31.33 6.22 10.46
N LYS A 93 -30.10 6.67 10.14
CA LYS A 93 -29.71 7.03 8.77
C LYS A 93 -29.70 5.83 7.81
N LYS A 94 -29.28 4.67 8.29
CA LYS A 94 -29.22 3.43 7.51
C LYS A 94 -30.51 2.63 7.56
N LYS A 95 -31.52 3.07 8.32
CA LYS A 95 -32.79 2.39 8.53
C LYS A 95 -32.58 0.92 8.87
N LEU A 96 -31.61 0.64 9.75
CA LEU A 96 -31.31 -0.72 10.18
C LEU A 96 -32.43 -1.21 11.09
N ASN A 97 -32.83 -2.47 10.93
CA ASN A 97 -33.73 -3.14 11.87
C ASN A 97 -32.93 -3.78 13.02
N ASP A 98 -33.61 -4.19 14.10
CA ASP A 98 -32.95 -4.70 15.31
C ASP A 98 -31.97 -5.84 15.04
N THR A 99 -32.33 -6.77 14.13
CA THR A 99 -31.45 -7.86 13.69
C THR A 99 -30.16 -7.35 13.03
N GLN A 100 -30.26 -6.32 12.19
CA GLN A 100 -29.09 -5.70 11.55
C GLN A 100 -28.24 -4.92 12.55
N VAL A 101 -28.86 -4.28 13.54
CA VAL A 101 -28.14 -3.60 14.62
C VAL A 101 -27.36 -4.60 15.46
N THR A 102 -27.97 -5.72 15.85
CA THR A 102 -27.29 -6.79 16.58
C THR A 102 -26.13 -7.38 15.79
N LYS A 103 -26.34 -7.73 14.51
CA LYS A 103 -25.24 -8.20 13.63
C LYS A 103 -24.14 -7.16 13.44
N PHE A 104 -24.49 -5.88 13.39
CA PHE A 104 -23.50 -4.81 13.27
C PHE A 104 -22.66 -4.67 14.55
N LYS A 105 -23.29 -4.75 15.74
CA LYS A 105 -22.57 -4.79 17.02
C LYS A 105 -21.66 -6.01 17.14
N GLU A 106 -22.13 -7.17 16.73
CA GLU A 106 -21.33 -8.41 16.69
C GLU A 106 -20.10 -8.26 15.77
N ARG A 107 -20.31 -7.74 14.55
CA ARG A 107 -19.20 -7.43 13.62
C ARG A 107 -18.23 -6.40 14.15
N ILE A 108 -18.69 -5.44 14.97
CA ILE A 108 -17.81 -4.49 15.64
C ILE A 108 -16.97 -5.22 16.70
N SER A 109 -17.57 -6.13 17.48
CA SER A 109 -16.84 -6.91 18.48
C SER A 109 -15.75 -7.77 17.83
N GLU A 110 -16.07 -8.48 16.74
CA GLU A 110 -15.08 -9.23 15.95
C GLU A 110 -14.00 -8.31 15.37
N ALA A 111 -14.42 -7.14 14.88
CA ALA A 111 -13.52 -6.11 14.37
C ALA A 111 -12.59 -5.54 15.45
N GLN A 112 -13.03 -5.45 16.69
CA GLN A 112 -12.20 -5.02 17.83
C GLN A 112 -11.14 -6.08 18.14
N THR A 113 -11.49 -7.36 18.17
CA THR A 113 -10.52 -8.46 18.35
C THR A 113 -9.46 -8.43 17.24
N LYS A 114 -9.89 -8.30 15.98
CA LYS A 114 -8.99 -8.21 14.83
C LYS A 114 -8.15 -6.95 14.82
N LEU A 115 -8.69 -5.84 15.31
CA LEU A 115 -7.94 -4.60 15.49
C LEU A 115 -6.84 -4.79 16.54
N GLN A 116 -7.14 -5.45 17.65
CA GLN A 116 -6.17 -5.71 18.71
C GLN A 116 -5.04 -6.65 18.23
N GLU A 117 -5.39 -7.65 17.41
CA GLU A 117 -4.42 -8.51 16.71
C GLU A 117 -3.53 -7.72 15.73
N LEU A 118 -4.10 -6.78 14.97
CA LEU A 118 -3.31 -5.95 14.05
C LEU A 118 -2.45 -4.92 14.80
N GLN A 119 -2.92 -4.40 15.93
CA GLN A 119 -2.19 -3.45 16.77
C GLN A 119 -1.05 -4.10 17.57
N SER A 120 -1.16 -5.39 17.92
CA SER A 120 -0.08 -6.10 18.59
C SER A 120 1.13 -6.33 17.67
N ASN A 121 0.94 -6.21 16.34
CA ASN A 121 2.03 -6.14 15.39
C ASN A 121 2.60 -4.70 15.36
N THR A 122 3.63 -4.47 16.17
CA THR A 122 4.30 -3.17 16.30
C THR A 122 4.88 -2.69 14.97
N THR A 123 5.53 -3.56 14.22
CA THR A 123 6.07 -3.26 12.88
C THR A 123 4.99 -2.74 11.94
N LEU A 124 3.83 -3.40 11.88
CA LEU A 124 2.70 -2.94 11.07
C LEU A 124 2.19 -1.59 11.56
N THR A 125 2.03 -1.42 12.87
CA THR A 125 1.53 -0.17 13.47
C THR A 125 2.44 1.02 13.16
N ASP A 126 3.75 0.84 13.29
CA ASP A 126 4.76 1.85 12.98
C ASP A 126 4.77 2.21 11.50
N LEU A 127 4.67 1.20 10.63
CA LEU A 127 4.64 1.41 9.18
C LEU A 127 3.35 2.14 8.76
N CYS A 128 2.22 1.85 9.42
CA CYS A 128 0.96 2.55 9.22
C CYS A 128 0.99 4.00 9.75
N ALA A 129 1.71 4.26 10.85
CA ALA A 129 1.92 5.60 11.37
C ALA A 129 2.79 6.43 10.43
N GLN A 130 3.88 5.87 9.91
CA GLN A 130 4.75 6.54 8.93
C GLN A 130 4.00 6.88 7.62
N GLN A 131 3.12 6.00 7.16
CA GLN A 131 2.27 6.28 5.99
C GLN A 131 1.30 7.46 6.20
N LYS A 132 0.84 7.73 7.43
CA LYS A 132 0.03 8.93 7.73
C LYS A 132 0.84 10.21 7.54
N SER A 133 2.12 10.20 7.92
CA SER A 133 3.02 11.35 7.85
C SER A 133 3.43 11.69 6.42
N GLN A 134 3.60 10.67 5.56
CA GLN A 134 3.96 10.88 4.14
C GLN A 134 2.83 11.49 3.30
N LYS A 135 1.56 11.31 3.70
CA LYS A 135 0.41 11.91 2.98
C LYS A 135 0.25 13.43 3.20
N GLY A 136 1.14 14.04 3.97
CA GLY A 136 1.21 15.49 4.18
C GLY A 136 2.32 16.20 3.39
N GLN A 137 3.07 15.48 2.56
CA GLN A 137 4.23 16.01 1.81
C GLN A 137 4.11 15.78 0.29
N ASP A 138 2.90 15.89 -0.26
CA ASP A 138 2.71 15.99 -1.72
C ASP A 138 2.49 17.46 -2.09
N ASN A 139 3.55 18.29 -1.93
CA ASN A 139 3.73 19.56 -2.65
C ASN A 139 5.18 20.06 -2.50
N SER A 140 6.10 19.37 -3.16
CA SER A 140 7.24 20.02 -3.82
C SER A 140 7.76 19.04 -4.84
N GLY A 141 7.41 19.31 -6.11
CA GLY A 141 8.01 18.61 -7.22
C GLY A 141 9.50 18.87 -7.25
N SER A 142 10.26 17.84 -7.61
CA SER A 142 11.42 18.06 -8.47
C SER A 142 11.75 16.76 -9.19
N SER A 143 11.27 16.71 -10.41
CA SER A 143 11.77 15.88 -11.49
C SER A 143 13.28 16.04 -11.65
N THR A 144 13.97 14.92 -11.72
CA THR A 144 15.29 14.70 -12.33
C THR A 144 15.59 15.68 -13.48
N THR A 145 16.78 16.30 -13.51
CA THR A 145 17.73 16.34 -14.66
C THR A 145 18.99 17.17 -14.31
N GLY A 146 20.17 16.53 -14.41
CA GLY A 146 21.35 17.03 -15.14
C GLY A 146 22.05 18.35 -14.78
N ALA A 147 23.30 18.17 -14.31
CA ALA A 147 24.53 18.80 -14.80
C ALA A 147 24.94 20.23 -14.36
N ALA A 148 26.22 20.26 -13.94
CA ALA A 148 27.26 21.27 -14.20
C ALA A 148 27.35 22.54 -13.31
N THR A 149 28.45 22.54 -12.54
CA THR A 149 29.47 23.61 -12.48
C THR A 149 29.19 24.89 -11.70
N GLU A 150 29.86 24.93 -10.54
CA GLU A 150 30.64 26.02 -9.95
C GLU A 150 30.21 27.49 -10.06
N SER A 151 30.34 28.13 -8.88
CA SER A 151 30.82 29.49 -8.65
C SER A 151 29.82 30.65 -8.58
N SER A 152 29.70 31.14 -7.35
CA SER A 152 29.88 32.55 -6.95
C SER A 152 28.66 33.37 -6.53
N SER A 153 28.83 33.90 -5.31
CA SER A 153 28.38 35.19 -4.80
C SER A 153 26.89 35.41 -4.51
N SER A 154 26.54 35.31 -3.23
CA SER A 154 25.61 36.28 -2.63
C SER A 154 26.01 36.58 -1.18
N THR A 155 26.38 37.84 -0.99
CA THR A 155 26.59 38.53 0.30
C THR A 155 25.34 38.50 1.18
N PRO A 156 25.51 38.54 2.52
CA PRO A 156 24.44 38.28 3.47
C PRO A 156 23.58 39.51 3.73
N GLN A 157 22.29 39.26 3.92
CA GLN A 157 21.32 40.23 4.40
C GLN A 157 21.49 40.40 5.92
N GLN A 158 21.67 41.67 6.28
CA GLN A 158 21.90 42.23 7.59
C GLN A 158 20.69 42.01 8.53
N ALA A 159 20.94 41.43 9.71
CA ALA A 159 20.08 41.58 10.87
C ALA A 159 20.94 41.69 12.14
N THR A 160 20.80 42.84 12.77
CA THR A 160 21.41 43.31 14.02
C THR A 160 20.93 42.51 15.23
N GLY A 161 21.85 42.13 16.14
CA GLY A 161 21.49 41.65 17.49
C GLY A 161 22.60 40.81 18.12
N ALA A 162 23.26 41.38 19.13
CA ALA A 162 24.53 40.95 19.71
C ALA A 162 24.56 39.59 20.43
N ALA A 163 25.78 39.03 20.43
CA ALA A 163 26.48 38.33 21.52
C ALA A 163 26.74 36.82 21.32
N SER A 164 28.01 36.52 21.00
CA SER A 164 28.87 35.44 21.53
C SER A 164 28.24 34.04 21.67
N SER A 165 28.57 33.05 20.83
CA SER A 165 29.86 32.36 20.89
C SER A 165 30.14 31.54 19.61
N LEU A 166 31.35 31.72 19.05
CA LEU A 166 31.98 30.76 18.15
C LEU A 166 32.42 29.54 18.99
N THR A 167 31.96 28.34 18.65
CA THR A 167 32.77 27.13 18.87
C THR A 167 32.94 26.40 17.55
N LEU A 168 34.06 26.79 16.92
CA LEU A 168 34.75 26.13 15.84
C LEU A 168 35.47 24.89 16.40
N GLN A 169 35.04 23.66 16.07
CA GLN A 169 35.91 22.46 16.06
C GLN A 169 35.37 21.48 15.00
N THR A 170 35.90 21.42 13.77
CA THR A 170 37.13 20.73 13.31
C THR A 170 37.17 19.22 13.56
N VAL A 171 37.04 18.48 12.43
CA VAL A 171 37.85 17.33 12.02
C VAL A 171 37.53 15.97 12.66
N PHE A 172 37.00 15.02 11.86
CA PHE A 172 37.71 13.79 11.43
C PHE A 172 36.77 12.90 10.59
N VAL A 173 37.08 12.73 9.30
CA VAL A 173 36.61 11.61 8.46
C VAL A 173 37.82 10.70 8.25
N PRO A 174 37.66 9.38 8.44
CA PRO A 174 38.20 8.41 7.49
C PRO A 174 37.15 7.31 7.22
N ALA A 175 36.60 7.12 6.02
CA ALA A 175 37.27 6.57 4.84
C ALA A 175 38.18 5.37 5.19
N LEU A 176 37.61 4.16 5.20
CA LEU A 176 38.35 2.91 5.02
C LEU A 176 37.68 2.10 3.91
N ALA A 177 38.17 2.32 2.70
CA ALA A 177 38.14 1.33 1.63
C ALA A 177 39.29 0.36 1.89
N VAL A 178 38.98 -0.93 2.04
CA VAL A 178 39.98 -2.00 1.86
C VAL A 178 39.37 -3.06 0.95
N VAL A 179 40.01 -3.11 -0.21
CA VAL A 179 40.06 -4.14 -1.25
C VAL A 179 40.18 -5.55 -0.67
N PHE A 180 39.36 -6.48 -1.15
CA PHE A 180 39.80 -7.87 -1.32
C PHE A 180 39.13 -8.47 -2.55
N ALA A 181 39.85 -8.42 -3.67
CA ALA A 181 39.66 -9.29 -4.81
C ALA A 181 40.54 -10.54 -4.57
N LEU A 182 39.96 -11.74 -4.58
CA LEU A 182 40.58 -13.04 -4.93
C LEU A 182 39.66 -14.21 -4.55
N LEU A 183 39.76 -15.30 -5.32
CA LEU A 183 39.04 -16.60 -5.33
C LEU A 183 37.92 -16.62 -6.39
N LEU A 184 38.08 -17.21 -7.58
CA LEU A 184 38.79 -18.46 -7.96
C LEU A 184 38.26 -19.67 -7.18
#